data_AF-A0A7R9IS67-F1
#
_entry.id   AF-A0A7R9IS67-F1
#
_cell.length_a   1.000
_cell.length_b   1.000
_cell.length_c   1.000
_cell.angle_alpha   90.00
_cell.angle_beta   90.00
_cell.angle_gamma   90.00
#
_symmetry.space_group_name_H-M   'P 1'
#
loop_
_entity.id
_entity.type
_entity.pdbx_description
1 polymer ?
#
loop_
_entity_poly.entity_id
_entity_poly.type
_entity_poly.pdbx_seq_one_letter_code
_entity_poly.pdbx_strand_id
1 'polypeptide(L)'
;MDDDRYPSHEDPRHHKNFTTRLHPFDTSIRNSLQNPSFELPQNSSLGDNRSQSLLYRQPPPRVLVPSIPPPPLPSYLAHPNTFPPPGFQTRSSDPSLLQTPLPSDIPPSKGPSHWWQASPNSSNTDTSHSRETQRLSLSPYDAHRNNINQRQTSISKENQFESSSGPEFMKPLSDDEWIYEWLAARKQHVLPQTPVKTLKNVKICEASKFFKTSIQLHKELESLHDQLLLECEIVNSDHWTKKWNEVEVKKAELQACLDKLSVPGVLDDLKVALIKRSKKRTYQKRRRARVKEEVAESHSKRQQLDIAINTWLEDMQESVEKAKREESLKVEADLVLLEVTRKKNEAKRQLSLLLSLLKLRQLRAKTWASRGQAVSFESGDRFTKVIERLQKLWESELRECAVEEQGLRVMLEGVVEERNQKQVRRERQALAQWEQVLFGAKKRQQDQVDRFYTVAERDIESFVAIR
;
A
#
# COMPACT_ATOMS: atom_id res chain seq x y z
N MET A 1 -47.20 2.93 -43.15
CA MET A 1 -48.02 3.57 -44.18
C MET A 1 -49.18 4.18 -43.41
N ASP A 2 -48.96 5.45 -43.07
CA ASP A 2 -49.93 6.54 -42.91
C ASP A 2 -50.91 6.44 -41.73
N ASP A 3 -51.22 7.50 -40.97
CA ASP A 3 -50.62 8.81 -40.72
C ASP A 3 -51.44 9.40 -39.54
N ASP A 4 -50.83 10.33 -38.81
CA ASP A 4 -51.48 11.51 -38.22
C ASP A 4 -52.59 11.41 -37.14
N ARG A 5 -52.21 11.80 -35.90
CA ARG A 5 -52.54 13.10 -35.24
C ARG A 5 -52.66 12.99 -33.72
N TYR A 6 -51.70 13.62 -33.04
CA TYR A 6 -51.90 14.22 -31.71
C TYR A 6 -52.79 15.47 -31.81
N PRO A 7 -53.41 15.90 -30.70
CA PRO A 7 -52.87 17.10 -30.09
C PRO A 7 -52.78 17.07 -28.56
N SER A 8 -51.70 17.71 -28.12
CA SER A 8 -51.33 18.10 -26.77
C SER A 8 -52.35 19.02 -26.11
N HIS A 9 -52.47 18.91 -24.77
CA HIS A 9 -52.92 20.01 -23.93
C HIS A 9 -51.92 20.17 -22.79
N GLU A 10 -51.00 21.12 -22.96
CA GLU A 10 -50.41 21.83 -21.83
C GLU A 10 -51.41 22.90 -21.38
N ASP A 11 -51.37 23.27 -20.10
CA ASP A 11 -51.61 24.65 -19.73
C ASP A 11 -50.78 25.04 -18.47
N PRO A 12 -50.28 26.30 -18.40
CA PRO A 12 -49.20 26.73 -17.54
C PRO A 12 -49.66 27.72 -16.43
N ARG A 13 -48.88 27.87 -15.35
CA ARG A 13 -48.82 29.10 -14.52
C ARG A 13 -47.40 29.24 -13.94
N HIS A 14 -46.56 30.08 -14.51
CA HIS A 14 -46.34 31.51 -14.22
C HIS A 14 -45.46 31.85 -13.00
N HIS A 15 -44.22 32.26 -13.34
CA HIS A 15 -43.43 33.41 -12.88
C HIS A 15 -43.26 33.72 -11.38
N LYS A 16 -41.99 33.86 -10.96
CA LYS A 16 -41.33 35.19 -10.86
C LYS A 16 -39.82 35.07 -10.64
N ASN A 17 -39.13 36.07 -11.22
CA ASN A 17 -37.70 36.23 -11.43
C ASN A 17 -36.96 36.88 -10.24
N PHE A 18 -35.62 36.80 -10.24
CA PHE A 18 -34.57 37.82 -9.95
C PHE A 18 -33.26 37.06 -9.67
N THR A 19 -32.28 36.87 -10.57
CA THR A 19 -31.33 37.77 -11.26
C THR A 19 -30.28 38.43 -10.34
N THR A 20 -29.02 37.97 -10.42
CA THR A 20 -27.73 38.73 -10.42
C THR A 20 -26.62 37.72 -10.82
N ARG A 21 -26.22 37.54 -12.09
CA ARG A 21 -25.26 38.28 -12.94
C ARG A 21 -23.92 38.66 -12.29
N LEU A 22 -22.83 37.95 -12.63
CA LEU A 22 -21.52 38.52 -13.00
C LEU A 22 -20.77 37.53 -13.94
N HIS A 23 -20.05 38.10 -14.91
CA HIS A 23 -19.55 37.57 -16.18
C HIS A 23 -18.39 36.55 -16.11
N PRO A 24 -18.17 35.75 -17.18
CA PRO A 24 -16.86 35.23 -17.56
C PRO A 24 -16.24 36.07 -18.72
N PHE A 25 -14.92 36.28 -18.66
CA PHE A 25 -14.12 36.78 -19.78
C PHE A 25 -13.39 35.60 -20.45
N ASP A 26 -13.68 35.44 -21.75
CA ASP A 26 -12.81 34.92 -22.81
C ASP A 26 -11.45 35.69 -22.84
N THR A 27 -10.32 35.25 -23.38
CA THR A 27 -10.01 34.33 -24.49
C THR A 27 -8.49 34.10 -24.54
N SER A 28 -8.09 33.02 -25.22
CA SER A 28 -6.89 32.89 -26.06
C SER A 28 -5.51 32.78 -25.39
N ILE A 29 -4.87 31.61 -25.55
CA ILE A 29 -3.63 31.47 -26.33
C ILE A 29 -3.60 30.05 -26.92
N ARG A 30 -3.34 30.03 -28.22
CA ARG A 30 -3.25 28.90 -29.14
C ARG A 30 -1.75 28.63 -29.38
N ASN A 31 -1.30 27.38 -29.33
CA ASN A 31 -0.65 26.68 -30.46
C ASN A 31 0.32 25.54 -30.06
N SER A 32 -0.02 24.37 -30.60
CA SER A 32 0.83 23.53 -31.47
C SER A 32 1.89 22.63 -30.87
N LEU A 33 1.65 21.31 -30.99
CA LEU A 33 2.54 20.20 -31.41
C LEU A 33 1.72 18.91 -31.25
N GLN A 34 0.96 18.47 -32.27
CA GLN A 34 1.38 17.61 -33.39
C GLN A 34 1.64 16.15 -32.95
N ASN A 35 0.56 15.37 -32.92
CA ASN A 35 0.58 13.90 -32.93
C ASN A 35 0.70 13.41 -34.38
N PRO A 36 1.47 12.34 -34.66
CA PRO A 36 1.23 11.50 -35.81
C PRO A 36 0.50 10.21 -35.42
N SER A 37 -0.53 9.95 -36.20
CA SER A 37 -1.28 8.71 -36.35
C SER A 37 -0.35 7.50 -36.57
N PHE A 38 -0.72 6.34 -36.02
CA PHE A 38 -0.29 5.06 -36.58
C PHE A 38 -1.40 4.00 -36.48
N GLU A 39 -1.43 3.18 -37.51
CA GLU A 39 -2.56 2.44 -38.06
C GLU A 39 -2.93 1.17 -37.28
N LEU A 40 -4.22 0.85 -37.32
CA LEU A 40 -4.75 -0.50 -37.08
C LEU A 40 -4.50 -1.38 -38.31
N PRO A 41 -4.25 -2.68 -38.11
CA PRO A 41 -4.75 -3.68 -39.03
C PRO A 41 -5.79 -4.58 -38.36
N GLN A 42 -6.95 -4.66 -39.01
CA GLN A 42 -7.83 -5.82 -38.93
C GLN A 42 -7.13 -7.02 -39.59
N ASN A 43 -7.17 -8.18 -38.96
CA ASN A 43 -7.42 -9.44 -39.66
C ASN A 43 -7.93 -10.52 -38.71
N SER A 44 -9.04 -11.09 -39.13
CA SER A 44 -9.75 -12.28 -38.68
C SER A 44 -8.90 -13.55 -38.67
N SER A 45 -9.13 -14.47 -37.72
CA SER A 45 -9.39 -15.89 -38.01
C SER A 45 -9.75 -16.69 -36.74
N LEU A 46 -10.61 -17.69 -36.97
CA LEU A 46 -11.15 -18.68 -36.05
C LEU A 46 -10.10 -19.44 -35.21
N GLY A 47 -10.53 -19.89 -34.03
CA GLY A 47 -9.85 -20.94 -33.29
C GLY A 47 -10.51 -21.25 -31.96
N ASP A 48 -11.58 -22.06 -32.00
CA ASP A 48 -12.03 -22.85 -30.86
C ASP A 48 -10.83 -23.60 -30.25
N ASN A 49 -10.58 -23.44 -28.95
CA ASN A 49 -9.92 -24.48 -28.16
C ASN A 49 -10.21 -24.34 -26.67
N ARG A 50 -11.20 -25.13 -26.26
CA ARG A 50 -11.56 -25.48 -24.90
C ARG A 50 -10.58 -26.54 -24.41
N SER A 51 -9.55 -26.14 -23.66
CA SER A 51 -8.72 -27.07 -22.88
C SER A 51 -8.39 -26.51 -21.50
N GLN A 52 -8.58 -27.37 -20.52
CA GLN A 52 -8.43 -27.16 -19.10
C GLN A 52 -6.95 -26.95 -18.74
N SER A 53 -6.64 -25.93 -17.93
CA SER A 53 -5.37 -25.81 -17.23
C SER A 53 -5.61 -25.74 -15.72
N LEU A 54 -5.36 -26.87 -15.05
CA LEU A 54 -5.20 -26.98 -13.61
C LEU A 54 -3.88 -26.31 -13.23
N LEU A 55 -3.94 -25.07 -12.74
CA LEU A 55 -2.79 -24.41 -12.12
C LEU A 55 -2.58 -24.99 -10.71
N TYR A 56 -1.60 -25.88 -10.59
CA TYR A 56 -0.97 -26.23 -9.33
C TYR A 56 -0.28 -24.98 -8.75
N ARG A 57 -0.86 -24.45 -7.68
CA ARG A 57 -0.29 -23.33 -6.91
C ARG A 57 0.78 -23.88 -5.98
N GLN A 58 2.06 -23.72 -6.33
CA GLN A 58 3.14 -23.96 -5.37
C GLN A 58 3.06 -22.95 -4.22
N PRO A 59 3.32 -23.36 -2.97
CA PRO A 59 3.48 -22.42 -1.87
C PRO A 59 4.78 -21.62 -2.05
N PRO A 60 4.80 -20.32 -1.67
CA PRO A 60 6.01 -19.50 -1.79
C PRO A 60 7.12 -20.02 -0.85
N PRO A 61 8.40 -19.85 -1.23
CA PRO A 61 9.53 -20.24 -0.40
C PRO A 61 9.56 -19.44 0.90
N ARG A 62 9.84 -20.12 2.01
CA ARG A 62 10.12 -19.48 3.31
C ARG A 62 11.38 -18.63 3.17
N VAL A 63 11.21 -17.30 3.20
CA VAL A 63 12.31 -16.36 3.36
C VAL A 63 12.75 -16.44 4.83
N LEU A 64 13.98 -16.92 5.05
CA LEU A 64 14.66 -16.81 6.34
C LEU A 64 14.94 -15.32 6.60
N VAL A 65 14.33 -14.79 7.66
CA VAL A 65 14.56 -13.42 8.14
C VAL A 65 16.01 -13.35 8.65
N PRO A 66 16.86 -12.45 8.11
CA PRO A 66 18.18 -12.23 8.70
C PRO A 66 18.01 -11.53 10.06
N SER A 67 18.64 -12.10 11.08
CA SER A 67 18.70 -11.56 12.43
C SER A 67 19.40 -10.21 12.43
N ILE A 68 18.66 -9.14 12.77
CA ILE A 68 19.19 -7.80 12.94
C ILE A 68 19.79 -7.72 14.36
N PRO A 69 21.11 -7.46 14.53
CA PRO A 69 21.69 -7.27 15.85
C PRO A 69 21.20 -5.93 16.46
N PRO A 70 21.05 -5.87 17.80
CA PRO A 70 20.56 -4.68 18.48
C PRO A 70 21.55 -3.51 18.37
N PRO A 71 21.08 -2.25 18.34
CA PRO A 71 21.93 -1.07 18.25
C PRO A 71 22.74 -0.85 19.53
N PRO A 72 23.96 -0.27 19.44
CA PRO A 72 24.77 0.06 20.60
C PRO A 72 24.13 1.17 21.42
N LEU A 73 24.16 1.02 22.75
CA LEU A 73 23.69 2.01 23.70
C LEU A 73 24.55 3.30 23.65
N PRO A 74 23.96 4.48 23.88
CA PRO A 74 24.67 5.74 23.83
C PRO A 74 25.56 5.94 25.07
N SER A 75 26.86 6.06 24.84
CA SER A 75 27.86 6.43 25.84
C SER A 75 27.71 7.90 26.24
N TYR A 76 26.84 8.17 27.21
CA TYR A 76 26.90 9.40 27.99
C TYR A 76 27.26 9.02 29.42
N LEU A 77 28.51 9.30 29.81
CA LEU A 77 29.00 9.62 31.15
C LEU A 77 30.54 9.48 31.14
N ALA A 78 31.25 10.57 30.83
CA ALA A 78 32.63 10.74 31.24
C ALA A 78 32.89 12.22 31.51
N HIS A 79 33.21 12.51 32.76
CA HIS A 79 33.52 13.81 33.33
C HIS A 79 34.83 14.41 32.78
N PRO A 80 35.04 15.73 32.90
CA PRO A 80 36.25 16.41 32.44
C PRO A 80 37.39 16.32 33.47
N ASN A 81 38.59 16.68 33.01
CA ASN A 81 39.86 16.87 33.73
C ASN A 81 40.67 15.59 34.05
N THR A 82 41.78 15.42 33.33
CA THR A 82 43.12 15.29 33.95
C THR A 82 44.19 15.66 32.90
N PHE A 83 44.89 16.77 33.11
CA PHE A 83 46.15 17.11 32.45
C PHE A 83 47.28 16.18 32.92
N PRO A 84 48.26 15.87 32.07
CA PRO A 84 49.62 15.67 32.54
C PRO A 84 50.60 16.76 32.02
N PRO A 85 51.70 17.03 32.76
CA PRO A 85 52.59 18.20 32.58
C PRO A 85 53.75 17.95 31.58
N PRO A 86 54.57 18.99 31.26
CA PRO A 86 55.55 18.97 30.18
C PRO A 86 57.00 18.72 30.63
N GLY A 87 57.84 18.26 29.70
CA GLY A 87 59.31 18.19 29.81
C GLY A 87 59.85 16.84 29.31
N PHE A 88 60.98 16.68 28.63
CA PHE A 88 62.07 17.57 28.22
C PHE A 88 62.74 16.97 26.96
N GLN A 89 63.45 17.83 26.23
CA GLN A 89 64.21 17.57 25.02
C GLN A 89 65.52 16.79 25.27
N THR A 90 65.96 16.00 24.28
CA THR A 90 67.35 15.94 23.74
C THR A 90 67.27 15.29 22.35
N ARG A 91 67.48 15.99 21.24
CA ARG A 91 68.75 16.39 20.61
C ARG A 91 69.58 15.21 20.07
N SER A 92 69.62 15.06 18.74
CA SER A 92 70.83 14.90 17.91
C SER A 92 70.40 14.49 16.49
N SER A 93 70.58 15.32 15.44
CA SER A 93 71.70 15.30 14.46
C SER A 93 72.06 13.91 13.91
N ASP A 94 72.30 13.65 12.61
CA ASP A 94 72.20 14.37 11.33
C ASP A 94 72.49 13.26 10.23
N PRO A 95 72.93 13.50 8.98
CA PRO A 95 72.24 13.02 7.76
C PRO A 95 72.99 11.91 6.98
N SER A 96 72.41 11.43 5.86
CA SER A 96 73.01 11.45 4.49
C SER A 96 72.68 10.23 3.58
N LEU A 97 72.54 10.56 2.28
CA LEU A 97 72.79 9.78 1.03
C LEU A 97 71.74 8.81 0.40
N LEU A 98 71.20 9.29 -0.73
CA LEU A 98 71.12 8.68 -2.07
C LEU A 98 71.23 7.14 -2.22
N GLN A 99 70.21 6.50 -2.85
CA GLN A 99 70.38 5.78 -4.13
C GLN A 99 69.06 5.19 -4.68
N THR A 100 68.77 5.46 -5.97
CA THR A 100 67.95 4.63 -6.86
C THR A 100 68.70 3.33 -7.21
N PRO A 101 68.03 2.18 -7.46
CA PRO A 101 67.56 1.87 -8.84
C PRO A 101 66.27 1.01 -8.95
N LEU A 102 65.64 1.07 -10.14
CA LEU A 102 64.69 0.10 -10.75
C LEU A 102 65.50 -0.90 -11.63
N PRO A 103 64.96 -1.94 -12.32
CA PRO A 103 63.65 -2.63 -12.30
C PRO A 103 63.73 -4.19 -12.28
N SER A 104 62.59 -4.90 -12.12
CA SER A 104 62.13 -5.99 -13.03
C SER A 104 60.96 -6.84 -12.48
N ASP A 105 59.95 -7.00 -13.35
CA ASP A 105 59.15 -8.19 -13.71
C ASP A 105 58.18 -8.88 -12.73
N ILE A 106 56.88 -8.94 -13.12
CA ILE A 106 56.03 -10.15 -13.28
C ILE A 106 54.65 -9.74 -13.90
N PRO A 107 54.01 -10.56 -14.77
CA PRO A 107 52.99 -10.16 -15.75
C PRO A 107 51.52 -10.55 -15.38
N PRO A 108 50.51 -10.22 -16.22
CA PRO A 108 49.09 -10.25 -15.85
C PRO A 108 48.35 -11.53 -16.29
N SER A 109 47.35 -11.95 -15.50
CA SER A 109 46.41 -13.03 -15.86
C SER A 109 45.01 -12.50 -16.15
N LYS A 110 44.39 -13.12 -17.17
CA LYS A 110 43.18 -12.73 -17.91
C LYS A 110 41.89 -13.20 -17.21
N GLY A 111 40.78 -12.53 -17.54
CA GLY A 111 39.44 -12.78 -16.98
C GLY A 111 38.74 -14.07 -17.45
N PRO A 112 37.50 -14.32 -17.00
CA PRO A 112 36.75 -15.52 -17.37
C PRO A 112 35.65 -15.24 -18.40
N SER A 113 35.68 -16.04 -19.47
CA SER A 113 34.65 -16.14 -20.50
C SER A 113 34.11 -17.57 -20.57
N HIS A 114 32.78 -17.67 -20.56
CA HIS A 114 31.90 -18.61 -21.25
C HIS A 114 32.15 -20.13 -21.17
N TRP A 115 31.20 -20.84 -20.55
CA TRP A 115 30.91 -22.25 -20.84
C TRP A 115 29.39 -22.44 -20.96
N TRP A 116 28.92 -22.70 -22.18
CA TRP A 116 27.70 -23.47 -22.46
C TRP A 116 28.04 -24.41 -23.61
N GLN A 117 28.00 -25.72 -23.37
CA GLN A 117 27.86 -26.69 -24.45
C GLN A 117 27.19 -27.98 -23.95
N ALA A 118 26.02 -28.21 -24.56
CA ALA A 118 25.50 -29.45 -25.12
C ALA A 118 25.50 -30.78 -24.32
N SER A 119 24.31 -31.36 -24.26
CA SER A 119 24.00 -32.79 -24.06
C SER A 119 24.66 -33.71 -25.11
N PRO A 120 24.68 -35.03 -24.87
CA PRO A 120 23.70 -35.87 -25.56
C PRO A 120 23.16 -37.10 -24.79
N ASN A 121 21.97 -37.53 -25.23
CA ASN A 121 21.35 -38.88 -25.28
C ASN A 121 21.70 -39.98 -24.25
N SER A 122 20.65 -40.55 -23.65
CA SER A 122 20.49 -42.01 -23.52
C SER A 122 19.02 -42.41 -23.35
N SER A 123 18.73 -43.64 -23.75
CA SER A 123 17.51 -44.20 -24.30
C SER A 123 16.64 -45.02 -23.34
N ASN A 124 15.35 -45.15 -23.71
CA ASN A 124 14.42 -46.30 -23.58
C ASN A 124 14.38 -47.14 -22.30
N THR A 125 13.16 -47.33 -21.75
CA THR A 125 12.42 -48.61 -21.88
C THR A 125 10.96 -48.46 -21.41
N ASP A 126 10.10 -49.19 -22.12
CA ASP A 126 8.70 -49.54 -21.87
C ASP A 126 8.37 -49.98 -20.43
N THR A 127 7.08 -49.87 -20.05
CA THR A 127 6.23 -51.04 -19.68
C THR A 127 4.94 -50.60 -18.99
N SER A 128 3.83 -50.81 -19.72
CA SER A 128 2.54 -51.38 -19.32
C SER A 128 1.73 -50.92 -18.08
N HIS A 129 0.43 -50.77 -18.37
CA HIS A 129 -0.77 -50.71 -17.54
C HIS A 129 -0.72 -51.37 -16.14
N SER A 130 -1.26 -50.66 -15.15
CA SER A 130 -2.22 -51.25 -14.22
C SER A 130 -3.18 -50.21 -13.64
N ARG A 131 -4.49 -50.52 -13.71
CA ARG A 131 -5.56 -49.87 -12.97
C ARG A 131 -5.53 -50.41 -11.54
N GLU A 132 -5.39 -49.54 -10.55
CA GLU A 132 -5.72 -49.91 -9.16
C GLU A 132 -6.40 -48.72 -8.48
N THR A 133 -7.67 -48.90 -8.16
CA THR A 133 -8.46 -48.04 -7.29
C THR A 133 -7.96 -48.11 -5.87
N GLN A 134 -7.52 -46.99 -5.29
CA GLN A 134 -7.40 -46.88 -3.83
C GLN A 134 -8.04 -45.58 -3.31
N ARG A 135 -9.10 -45.80 -2.51
CA ARG A 135 -9.58 -44.91 -1.45
C ARG A 135 -8.48 -44.73 -0.38
N LEU A 136 -8.76 -43.82 0.56
CA LEU A 136 -8.03 -43.43 1.78
C LEU A 136 -7.31 -42.08 1.57
N SER A 137 -7.31 -41.10 2.47
CA SER A 137 -7.96 -40.91 3.77
C SER A 137 -7.74 -39.42 4.09
N LEU A 138 -8.80 -38.69 4.46
CA LEU A 138 -8.65 -37.30 4.94
C LEU A 138 -8.30 -37.36 6.44
N SER A 139 -7.13 -36.83 6.76
CA SER A 139 -6.54 -36.74 8.10
C SER A 139 -7.29 -35.72 8.99
N PRO A 140 -7.44 -35.99 10.31
CA PRO A 140 -8.10 -35.10 11.26
C PRO A 140 -7.09 -34.39 12.18
N TYR A 141 -7.02 -33.06 12.11
CA TYR A 141 -6.48 -32.11 13.13
C TYR A 141 -6.67 -30.69 12.52
N ASP A 142 -7.00 -29.59 13.18
CA ASP A 142 -7.31 -29.31 14.57
C ASP A 142 -8.11 -28.00 14.60
N ALA A 143 -9.15 -27.95 15.43
CA ALA A 143 -9.90 -26.75 15.70
C ALA A 143 -9.56 -26.29 17.12
N HIS A 144 -8.62 -25.36 17.24
CA HIS A 144 -8.41 -24.59 18.46
C HIS A 144 -8.31 -23.10 18.12
N ARG A 145 -9.39 -22.39 18.42
CA ARG A 145 -9.46 -20.93 18.45
C ARG A 145 -9.87 -20.53 19.87
N ASN A 146 -8.90 -20.01 20.62
CA ASN A 146 -9.02 -19.21 21.84
C ASN A 146 -7.63 -18.56 22.02
N ASN A 147 -7.41 -17.42 22.63
CA ASN A 147 -8.20 -16.29 23.09
C ASN A 147 -7.09 -15.38 23.69
N ILE A 148 -6.80 -14.22 23.10
CA ILE A 148 -5.85 -13.25 23.68
C ILE A 148 -6.47 -11.87 23.51
N ASN A 149 -7.15 -11.42 24.55
CA ASN A 149 -7.22 -10.02 24.92
C ASN A 149 -6.65 -9.90 26.33
N GLN A 150 -5.36 -9.56 26.40
CA GLN A 150 -4.78 -8.91 27.57
C GLN A 150 -5.16 -7.43 27.51
N ARG A 151 -5.86 -6.93 28.53
CA ARG A 151 -5.63 -5.58 29.03
C ARG A 151 -5.47 -5.64 30.53
N GLN A 152 -4.27 -5.23 30.93
CA GLN A 152 -3.88 -4.91 32.29
C GLN A 152 -4.76 -3.76 32.81
N THR A 153 -5.30 -3.92 34.02
CA THR A 153 -5.46 -2.80 34.94
C THR A 153 -5.00 -3.27 36.31
N SER A 154 -3.90 -2.67 36.76
CA SER A 154 -3.37 -2.68 38.10
C SER A 154 -4.16 -1.66 38.92
N ILE A 155 -4.90 -2.11 39.93
CA ILE A 155 -5.34 -1.25 41.04
C ILE A 155 -5.16 -2.05 42.34
N SER A 156 -4.27 -1.53 43.17
CA SER A 156 -3.96 -1.97 44.52
C SER A 156 -5.21 -1.93 45.42
N LYS A 157 -5.41 -3.01 46.19
CA LYS A 157 -6.29 -3.00 47.36
C LYS A 157 -5.48 -2.58 48.58
N GLU A 158 -5.94 -1.54 49.27
CA GLU A 158 -5.68 -1.32 50.68
C GLU A 158 -6.99 -1.54 51.44
N ASN A 159 -6.90 -2.32 52.51
CA ASN A 159 -7.99 -2.71 53.41
C ASN A 159 -8.47 -1.50 54.22
N GLN A 160 -9.75 -1.47 54.58
CA GLN A 160 -10.27 -1.73 55.94
C GLN A 160 -11.70 -1.19 56.10
N PHE A 161 -12.37 -1.72 57.13
CA PHE A 161 -13.59 -1.27 57.82
C PHE A 161 -14.93 -2.00 57.56
N GLU A 162 -15.19 -2.93 58.49
CA GLU A 162 -16.38 -3.12 59.34
C GLU A 162 -17.81 -3.17 58.76
N SER A 163 -18.44 -4.31 59.12
CA SER A 163 -19.77 -4.44 59.74
C SER A 163 -21.02 -4.02 58.96
N SER A 164 -21.89 -4.99 58.65
CA SER A 164 -23.21 -5.12 59.30
C SER A 164 -24.19 -6.01 58.49
N SER A 165 -24.73 -7.03 59.17
CA SER A 165 -26.10 -7.60 59.07
C SER A 165 -26.89 -7.65 57.73
N GLY A 166 -27.00 -8.87 57.15
CA GLY A 166 -28.16 -9.48 56.44
C GLY A 166 -28.81 -8.79 55.21
N PRO A 167 -29.66 -9.47 54.40
CA PRO A 167 -29.98 -10.90 54.31
C PRO A 167 -29.29 -11.57 53.09
N GLU A 168 -29.44 -12.89 52.97
CA GLU A 168 -28.91 -13.74 51.89
C GLU A 168 -29.13 -13.16 50.47
N PHE A 169 -28.14 -12.44 49.96
CA PHE A 169 -28.02 -12.18 48.53
C PHE A 169 -27.38 -13.40 47.89
N MET A 170 -28.11 -14.01 46.95
CA MET A 170 -27.60 -15.05 46.08
C MET A 170 -26.22 -14.66 45.54
N LYS A 171 -25.24 -15.51 45.82
CA LYS A 171 -23.92 -15.41 45.20
C LYS A 171 -24.12 -15.36 43.68
N PRO A 172 -23.40 -14.50 42.96
CA PRO A 172 -23.43 -14.54 41.50
C PRO A 172 -22.91 -15.91 41.10
N LEU A 173 -23.80 -16.78 40.62
CA LEU A 173 -23.41 -18.08 40.07
C LEU A 173 -22.35 -17.80 39.01
N SER A 174 -21.22 -18.48 39.12
CA SER A 174 -20.19 -18.45 38.09
C SER A 174 -20.85 -18.86 36.78
N ASP A 175 -20.59 -18.15 35.68
CA ASP A 175 -21.18 -18.44 34.36
C ASP A 175 -21.01 -19.92 33.98
N ASP A 176 -19.94 -20.56 34.45
CA ASP A 176 -19.69 -21.98 34.28
C ASP A 176 -20.73 -22.87 35.00
N GLU A 177 -21.09 -22.55 36.25
CA GLU A 177 -22.11 -23.27 37.02
C GLU A 177 -23.50 -23.11 36.39
N TRP A 178 -23.80 -21.90 35.89
CA TRP A 178 -25.02 -21.64 35.14
C TRP A 178 -25.07 -22.44 33.83
N ILE A 179 -23.95 -22.54 33.10
CA ILE A 179 -23.87 -23.37 31.89
C ILE A 179 -24.06 -24.85 32.24
N TYR A 180 -23.48 -25.33 33.34
CA TYR A 180 -23.65 -26.71 33.78
C TYR A 180 -25.09 -27.02 34.22
N GLU A 181 -25.73 -26.14 34.99
CA GLU A 181 -27.15 -26.27 35.35
C GLU A 181 -28.05 -26.20 34.11
N TRP A 182 -27.78 -25.29 33.18
CA TRP A 182 -28.55 -25.17 31.95
C TRP A 182 -28.39 -26.41 31.06
N LEU A 183 -27.19 -26.97 30.95
CA LEU A 183 -26.94 -28.23 30.24
C LEU A 183 -27.57 -29.43 30.95
N ALA A 184 -27.59 -29.45 32.29
CA ALA A 184 -28.23 -30.50 33.08
C ALA A 184 -29.76 -30.45 32.97
N ALA A 185 -30.36 -29.26 33.10
CA ALA A 185 -31.79 -29.03 32.90
C ALA A 185 -32.25 -29.40 31.49
N ARG A 186 -31.39 -29.16 30.48
CA ARG A 186 -31.68 -29.53 29.09
C ARG A 186 -31.53 -31.03 28.80
N LYS A 187 -30.65 -31.73 29.52
CA LYS A 187 -30.54 -33.20 29.47
C LYS A 187 -31.74 -33.88 30.14
N GLN A 188 -32.31 -33.28 31.18
CA GLN A 188 -33.49 -33.82 31.89
C GLN A 188 -34.80 -33.62 31.10
N HIS A 189 -34.87 -32.65 30.17
CA HIS A 189 -36.03 -32.45 29.30
C HIS A 189 -36.08 -33.33 28.04
N VAL A 190 -35.20 -34.34 27.93
CA VAL A 190 -35.37 -35.43 26.96
C VAL A 190 -36.28 -36.48 27.59
N LEU A 191 -37.57 -36.14 27.72
CA LEU A 191 -38.60 -37.16 27.92
C LEU A 191 -38.47 -38.18 26.76
N PRO A 192 -38.52 -39.49 27.04
CA PRO A 192 -38.67 -40.48 25.98
C PRO A 192 -40.04 -40.23 25.35
N GLN A 193 -40.06 -39.45 24.27
CA GLN A 193 -41.21 -39.45 23.37
C GLN A 193 -41.31 -40.89 22.87
N THR A 194 -42.31 -41.60 23.35
CA THR A 194 -42.78 -42.82 22.69
C THR A 194 -42.93 -42.48 21.21
N PRO A 195 -42.41 -43.32 20.29
CA PRO A 195 -42.55 -43.05 18.87
C PRO A 195 -44.03 -43.24 18.53
N VAL A 196 -44.82 -42.17 18.70
CA VAL A 196 -46.06 -42.01 17.97
C VAL A 196 -45.64 -42.13 16.52
N LYS A 197 -46.04 -43.24 15.89
CA LYS A 197 -45.84 -43.49 14.48
C LYS A 197 -46.62 -42.41 13.73
N THR A 198 -46.05 -41.21 13.63
CA THR A 198 -46.54 -40.16 12.76
C THR A 198 -46.53 -40.77 11.38
N LEU A 199 -47.72 -40.83 10.80
CA LEU A 199 -48.01 -41.27 9.45
C LEU A 199 -46.91 -40.79 8.50
N LYS A 200 -46.52 -41.66 7.57
CA LYS A 200 -45.47 -41.44 6.59
C LYS A 200 -45.53 -40.01 6.03
N ASN A 201 -44.62 -39.14 6.48
CA ASN A 201 -44.54 -37.76 6.01
C ASN A 201 -44.21 -37.78 4.51
N VAL A 202 -45.20 -37.46 3.67
CA VAL A 202 -45.00 -37.32 2.23
C VAL A 202 -43.89 -36.29 2.01
N LYS A 203 -42.83 -36.66 1.26
CA LYS A 203 -41.72 -35.72 1.01
C LYS A 203 -42.21 -34.60 0.10
N ILE A 204 -41.67 -33.37 0.26
CA ILE A 204 -41.99 -32.22 -0.61
C ILE A 204 -41.87 -32.58 -2.11
N CYS A 205 -40.87 -33.39 -2.48
CA CYS A 205 -40.69 -33.83 -3.87
C CYS A 205 -41.78 -34.80 -4.34
N GLU A 206 -42.29 -35.68 -3.47
CA GLU A 206 -43.36 -36.64 -3.78
C GLU A 206 -44.71 -35.93 -3.85
N ALA A 207 -45.00 -35.04 -2.90
CA ALA A 207 -46.17 -34.17 -2.95
C ALA A 207 -46.19 -33.33 -4.23
N SER A 208 -45.04 -32.76 -4.62
CA SER A 208 -44.93 -32.03 -5.88
C SER A 208 -45.21 -32.90 -7.11
N LYS A 209 -44.86 -34.19 -7.09
CA LYS A 209 -45.22 -35.13 -8.17
C LYS A 209 -46.72 -35.38 -8.17
N PHE A 210 -47.33 -35.66 -7.01
CA PHE A 210 -48.77 -35.88 -6.90
C PHE A 210 -49.59 -34.67 -7.35
N PHE A 211 -49.19 -33.44 -7.02
CA PHE A 211 -49.86 -32.24 -7.52
C PHE A 211 -49.73 -32.11 -9.04
N LYS A 212 -48.55 -32.37 -9.61
CA LYS A 212 -48.34 -32.33 -11.06
C LYS A 212 -49.18 -33.39 -11.78
N THR A 213 -49.23 -34.62 -11.27
CA THR A 213 -50.04 -35.69 -11.85
C THR A 213 -51.52 -35.41 -11.70
N SER A 214 -51.97 -34.87 -10.57
CA SER A 214 -53.38 -34.51 -10.35
C SER A 214 -53.83 -33.40 -11.31
N ILE A 215 -53.00 -32.36 -11.50
CA ILE A 215 -53.27 -31.29 -12.48
C ILE A 215 -53.32 -31.86 -13.91
N GLN A 216 -52.42 -32.79 -14.24
CA GLN A 216 -52.39 -33.43 -15.55
C GLN A 216 -53.65 -34.30 -15.80
N LEU A 217 -54.02 -35.14 -14.83
CA LEU A 217 -55.23 -35.98 -14.90
C LEU A 217 -56.50 -35.14 -14.97
N HIS A 218 -56.54 -34.00 -14.29
CA HIS A 218 -57.67 -33.07 -14.37
C HIS A 218 -57.82 -32.48 -15.79
N LYS A 219 -56.71 -32.05 -16.42
CA LYS A 219 -56.72 -31.58 -17.82
C LYS A 219 -57.12 -32.66 -18.81
N GLU A 220 -56.68 -33.90 -18.58
CA GLU A 220 -57.08 -35.05 -19.41
C GLU A 220 -58.59 -35.33 -19.27
N LEU A 221 -59.14 -35.26 -18.06
CA LEU A 221 -60.58 -35.35 -17.81
C LEU A 221 -61.38 -34.21 -18.47
N GLU A 222 -60.89 -32.97 -18.40
CA GLU A 222 -61.49 -31.83 -19.11
C GLU A 222 -61.50 -32.09 -20.62
N SER A 223 -60.38 -32.54 -21.19
CA SER A 223 -60.31 -32.85 -22.62
C SER A 223 -61.23 -34.00 -23.04
N LEU A 224 -61.41 -35.02 -22.19
CA LEU A 224 -62.34 -36.12 -22.43
C LEU A 224 -63.80 -35.66 -22.31
N HIS A 225 -64.09 -34.74 -21.38
CA HIS A 225 -65.40 -34.12 -21.25
C HIS A 225 -65.78 -33.32 -22.50
N ASP A 226 -64.86 -32.49 -22.99
CA ASP A 226 -65.07 -31.71 -24.22
C ASP A 226 -65.25 -32.60 -25.45
N GLN A 227 -64.47 -33.69 -25.55
CA GLN A 227 -64.63 -34.70 -26.60
C GLN A 227 -65.99 -35.38 -26.53
N LEU A 228 -66.41 -35.79 -25.33
CA LEU A 228 -67.72 -36.43 -25.13
C LEU A 228 -68.86 -35.50 -25.49
N LEU A 229 -68.78 -34.20 -25.15
CA LEU A 229 -69.79 -33.20 -25.52
C LEU A 229 -69.90 -33.02 -27.04
N LEU A 230 -68.78 -33.03 -27.76
CA LEU A 230 -68.76 -32.92 -29.22
C LEU A 230 -69.27 -34.20 -29.91
N GLU A 231 -69.03 -35.35 -29.29
CA GLU A 231 -69.36 -36.67 -29.82
C GLU A 231 -70.76 -37.19 -29.42
N CYS A 232 -71.48 -36.46 -28.54
CA CYS A 232 -72.79 -36.83 -28.02
C CYS A 232 -73.86 -37.12 -29.10
N GLU A 233 -73.73 -36.54 -30.30
CA GLU A 233 -74.71 -36.67 -31.38
C GLU A 233 -74.39 -37.81 -32.38
N ILE A 234 -73.17 -38.36 -32.35
CA ILE A 234 -72.62 -39.19 -33.45
C ILE A 234 -72.34 -40.65 -33.03
N VAL A 235 -72.33 -40.95 -31.74
CA VAL A 235 -71.61 -42.13 -31.23
C VAL A 235 -72.48 -43.35 -30.90
N ASN A 236 -71.97 -44.52 -31.31
CA ASN A 236 -72.50 -45.86 -31.03
C ASN A 236 -72.37 -46.23 -29.53
N SER A 237 -73.32 -46.99 -28.97
CA SER A 237 -73.40 -47.33 -27.53
C SER A 237 -72.09 -47.94 -26.97
N ASP A 238 -71.39 -48.75 -27.76
CA ASP A 238 -70.13 -49.40 -27.38
C ASP A 238 -68.93 -48.44 -27.29
N HIS A 239 -68.96 -47.32 -28.02
CA HIS A 239 -67.90 -46.31 -27.96
C HIS A 239 -68.12 -45.35 -26.79
N TRP A 240 -69.39 -45.03 -26.49
CA TRP A 240 -69.76 -44.29 -25.29
C TRP A 240 -69.31 -45.00 -24.00
N THR A 241 -69.56 -46.31 -23.90
CA THR A 241 -69.13 -47.11 -22.75
C THR A 241 -67.61 -47.15 -22.59
N LYS A 242 -66.83 -47.21 -23.69
CA LYS A 242 -65.37 -47.14 -23.64
C LYS A 242 -64.86 -45.80 -23.11
N LYS A 243 -65.36 -44.68 -23.63
CA LYS A 243 -64.99 -43.34 -23.16
C LYS A 243 -65.41 -43.09 -21.71
N TRP A 244 -66.56 -43.60 -21.30
CA TRP A 244 -67.00 -43.56 -19.92
C TRP A 244 -66.08 -44.34 -18.99
N ASN A 245 -65.64 -45.54 -19.40
CA ASN A 245 -64.66 -46.33 -18.65
C ASN A 245 -63.31 -45.60 -18.54
N GLU A 246 -62.85 -44.90 -19.59
CA GLU A 246 -61.64 -44.07 -19.54
C GLU A 246 -61.77 -42.92 -18.53
N VAL A 247 -62.92 -42.24 -18.50
CA VAL A 247 -63.23 -41.20 -17.50
C VAL A 247 -63.22 -41.79 -16.09
N GLU A 248 -63.79 -42.98 -15.89
CA GLU A 248 -63.85 -43.65 -14.60
C GLU A 248 -62.46 -44.06 -14.10
N VAL A 249 -61.59 -44.58 -14.98
CA VAL A 249 -60.19 -44.88 -14.68
C VAL A 249 -59.43 -43.60 -14.30
N LYS A 250 -59.54 -42.53 -15.10
CA LYS A 250 -58.86 -41.25 -14.82
C LYS A 250 -59.35 -40.59 -13.53
N LYS A 251 -60.65 -40.71 -13.24
CA LYS A 251 -61.25 -40.26 -11.98
C LYS A 251 -60.72 -41.08 -10.80
N ALA A 252 -60.59 -42.40 -10.94
CA ALA A 252 -60.02 -43.26 -9.91
C ALA A 252 -58.53 -42.94 -9.67
N GLU A 253 -57.74 -42.69 -10.72
CA GLU A 253 -56.33 -42.28 -10.61
C GLU A 253 -56.18 -40.92 -9.92
N LEU A 254 -57.07 -39.96 -10.23
CA LEU A 254 -57.10 -38.64 -9.60
C LEU A 254 -57.47 -38.76 -8.11
N GLN A 255 -58.51 -39.55 -7.80
CA GLN A 255 -58.93 -39.80 -6.42
C GLN A 255 -57.81 -40.46 -5.62
N ALA A 256 -57.13 -41.47 -6.18
CA ALA A 256 -55.98 -42.12 -5.53
C ALA A 256 -54.79 -41.18 -5.31
N CYS A 257 -54.61 -40.14 -6.14
CA CYS A 257 -53.62 -39.09 -5.92
C CYS A 257 -54.04 -38.12 -4.81
N LEU A 258 -55.32 -37.76 -4.77
CA LEU A 258 -55.88 -36.87 -3.76
C LEU A 258 -55.96 -37.53 -2.38
N ASP A 259 -56.32 -38.80 -2.28
CA ASP A 259 -56.41 -39.52 -1.01
C ASP A 259 -55.06 -39.58 -0.29
N LYS A 260 -53.96 -39.67 -1.06
CA LYS A 260 -52.58 -39.61 -0.53
C LYS A 260 -52.22 -38.23 0.05
N LEU A 261 -52.90 -37.18 -0.39
CA LEU A 261 -52.70 -35.79 0.05
C LEU A 261 -53.77 -35.33 1.06
N SER A 262 -54.94 -35.98 1.06
CA SER A 262 -56.12 -35.67 1.89
C SER A 262 -56.00 -36.24 3.31
N VAL A 263 -54.94 -36.99 3.61
CA VAL A 263 -54.63 -37.43 4.97
C VAL A 263 -54.50 -36.19 5.87
N PRO A 264 -55.30 -36.09 6.94
CA PRO A 264 -55.31 -34.91 7.82
C PRO A 264 -53.93 -34.66 8.40
N GLY A 265 -53.46 -33.40 8.34
CA GLY A 265 -52.15 -32.97 8.83
C GLY A 265 -51.02 -33.00 7.81
N VAL A 266 -51.08 -33.85 6.77
CA VAL A 266 -49.97 -33.97 5.78
C VAL A 266 -49.75 -32.68 5.00
N LEU A 267 -50.81 -31.98 4.60
CA LEU A 267 -50.71 -30.69 3.92
C LEU A 267 -50.09 -29.60 4.81
N ASP A 268 -50.42 -29.57 6.09
CA ASP A 268 -49.90 -28.58 7.01
C ASP A 268 -48.43 -28.86 7.34
N ASP A 269 -48.05 -30.12 7.49
CA ASP A 269 -46.65 -30.54 7.60
C ASP A 269 -45.83 -30.16 6.36
N LEU A 270 -46.40 -30.33 5.15
CA LEU A 270 -45.79 -29.92 3.90
C LEU A 270 -45.61 -28.39 3.81
N LYS A 271 -46.63 -27.60 4.21
CA LYS A 271 -46.54 -26.14 4.27
C LYS A 271 -45.44 -25.71 5.24
N VAL A 272 -45.39 -26.30 6.44
CA VAL A 272 -44.36 -26.02 7.44
C VAL A 272 -42.96 -26.38 6.90
N ALA A 273 -42.81 -27.53 6.24
CA ALA A 273 -41.55 -27.95 5.64
C ALA A 273 -41.10 -27.00 4.52
N LEU A 274 -42.02 -26.48 3.70
CA LEU A 274 -41.75 -25.52 2.65
C LEU A 274 -41.31 -24.16 3.21
N ILE A 275 -41.99 -23.67 4.25
CA ILE A 275 -41.60 -22.45 4.98
C ILE A 275 -40.20 -22.62 5.58
N LYS A 276 -39.92 -23.75 6.26
CA LYS A 276 -38.59 -24.06 6.81
C LYS A 276 -37.51 -24.07 5.72
N ARG A 277 -37.78 -24.69 4.57
CA ARG A 277 -36.85 -24.73 3.43
C ARG A 277 -36.59 -23.35 2.84
N SER A 278 -37.63 -22.53 2.69
CA SER A 278 -37.54 -21.15 2.20
C SER A 278 -36.73 -20.28 3.16
N LYS A 279 -37.03 -20.33 4.46
CA LYS A 279 -36.25 -19.65 5.52
C LYS A 279 -34.78 -20.08 5.52
N LYS A 280 -34.49 -21.37 5.40
CA LYS A 280 -33.11 -21.88 5.31
C LYS A 280 -32.37 -21.33 4.09
N ARG A 281 -32.98 -21.35 2.91
CA ARG A 281 -32.38 -20.84 1.67
C ARG A 281 -32.08 -19.34 1.73
N THR A 282 -33.03 -18.55 2.21
CA THR A 282 -32.85 -17.11 2.37
C THR A 282 -31.78 -16.77 3.40
N TYR A 283 -31.74 -17.47 4.54
CA TYR A 283 -30.66 -17.35 5.51
C TYR A 283 -29.29 -17.69 4.90
N GLN A 284 -29.17 -18.82 4.19
CA GLN A 284 -27.93 -19.21 3.51
C GLN A 284 -27.49 -18.18 2.46
N LYS A 285 -28.43 -17.61 1.70
CA LYS A 285 -28.15 -16.54 0.74
C LYS A 285 -27.58 -15.30 1.44
N ARG A 286 -28.22 -14.85 2.53
CA ARG A 286 -27.74 -13.71 3.34
C ARG A 286 -26.38 -13.99 3.96
N ARG A 287 -26.16 -15.20 4.49
CA ARG A 287 -24.87 -15.59 5.07
C ARG A 287 -23.75 -15.60 4.03
N ARG A 288 -23.98 -16.16 2.84
CA ARG A 288 -23.00 -16.13 1.73
C ARG A 288 -22.71 -14.72 1.25
N ALA A 289 -23.73 -13.86 1.19
CA ALA A 289 -23.55 -12.45 0.82
C ALA A 289 -22.66 -11.72 1.84
N ARG A 290 -22.93 -11.86 3.14
CA ARG A 290 -22.10 -11.26 4.20
C ARG A 290 -20.65 -11.74 4.16
N VAL A 291 -20.42 -13.04 3.97
CA VAL A 291 -19.06 -13.59 3.86
C VAL A 291 -18.36 -13.04 2.61
N LYS A 292 -19.05 -12.92 1.48
CA LYS A 292 -18.49 -12.34 0.25
C LYS A 292 -18.11 -10.87 0.44
N GLU A 293 -18.96 -10.10 1.11
CA GLU A 293 -18.72 -8.70 1.46
C GLU A 293 -17.53 -8.55 2.40
N GLU A 294 -17.46 -9.33 3.48
CA GLU A 294 -16.34 -9.34 4.42
C GLU A 294 -15.00 -9.70 3.75
N VAL A 295 -15.01 -10.67 2.83
CA VAL A 295 -13.83 -11.04 2.04
C VAL A 295 -13.44 -9.90 1.08
N ALA A 296 -14.41 -9.26 0.43
CA ALA A 296 -14.15 -8.14 -0.48
C ALA A 296 -13.60 -6.91 0.27
N GLU A 297 -14.15 -6.59 1.44
CA GLU A 297 -13.63 -5.53 2.31
C GLU A 297 -12.23 -5.84 2.80
N SER A 298 -11.98 -7.07 3.24
CA SER A 298 -10.64 -7.50 3.68
C SER A 298 -9.62 -7.41 2.55
N HIS A 299 -10.04 -7.77 1.33
CA HIS A 299 -9.21 -7.63 0.14
C HIS A 299 -8.95 -6.16 -0.21
N SER A 300 -9.96 -5.30 -0.14
CA SER A 300 -9.82 -3.86 -0.38
C SER A 300 -8.89 -3.20 0.64
N LYS A 301 -9.03 -3.54 1.92
CA LYS A 301 -8.11 -3.08 2.99
C LYS A 301 -6.69 -3.53 2.73
N ARG A 302 -6.49 -4.79 2.32
CA ARG A 302 -5.17 -5.30 1.96
C ARG A 302 -4.58 -4.54 0.78
N GLN A 303 -5.35 -4.29 -0.27
CA GLN A 303 -4.90 -3.50 -1.41
C GLN A 303 -4.52 -2.07 -1.03
N GLN A 304 -5.28 -1.42 -0.13
CA GLN A 304 -4.93 -0.10 0.38
C GLN A 304 -3.60 -0.10 1.14
N LEU A 305 -3.37 -1.12 1.97
CA LEU A 305 -2.09 -1.30 2.65
C LEU A 305 -0.95 -1.56 1.67
N ASP A 306 -1.18 -2.41 0.66
CA ASP A 306 -0.17 -2.69 -0.37
C ASP A 306 0.19 -1.41 -1.15
N ILE A 307 -0.80 -0.58 -1.50
CA ILE A 307 -0.58 0.73 -2.12
C ILE A 307 0.19 1.67 -1.18
N ALA A 308 -0.19 1.73 0.09
CA ALA A 308 0.51 2.55 1.09
C ALA A 308 1.97 2.12 1.29
N ILE A 309 2.25 0.81 1.25
CA ILE A 309 3.61 0.27 1.32
C ILE A 309 4.39 0.65 0.07
N ASN A 310 3.82 0.47 -1.11
CA ASN A 310 4.51 0.78 -2.37
C ASN A 310 4.84 2.27 -2.49
N THR A 311 3.86 3.14 -2.18
CA THR A 311 4.08 4.59 -2.16
C THR A 311 5.17 4.99 -1.16
N TRP A 312 5.19 4.40 0.03
CA TRP A 312 6.27 4.63 0.99
C TRP A 312 7.64 4.16 0.50
N LEU A 313 7.71 3.02 -0.20
CA LEU A 313 8.95 2.52 -0.80
C LEU A 313 9.44 3.43 -1.93
N GLU A 314 8.54 3.92 -2.78
CA GLU A 314 8.83 4.88 -3.84
C GLU A 314 9.37 6.20 -3.24
N ASP A 315 8.70 6.75 -2.22
CA ASP A 315 9.15 7.96 -1.51
C ASP A 315 10.54 7.78 -0.89
N MET A 316 10.79 6.60 -0.28
CA MET A 316 12.08 6.28 0.31
C MET A 316 13.17 6.17 -0.76
N GLN A 317 12.87 5.52 -1.89
CA GLN A 317 13.80 5.41 -3.00
C GLN A 317 14.12 6.79 -3.58
N GLU A 318 13.11 7.64 -3.80
CA GLU A 318 13.31 9.00 -4.29
C GLU A 318 14.18 9.81 -3.31
N SER A 319 13.94 9.69 -2.00
CA SER A 319 14.76 10.34 -0.98
C SER A 319 16.23 9.90 -1.03
N VAL A 320 16.49 8.60 -1.21
CA VAL A 320 17.86 8.06 -1.33
C VAL A 320 18.52 8.54 -2.62
N GLU A 321 17.80 8.51 -3.75
CA GLU A 321 18.32 8.99 -5.03
C GLU A 321 18.60 10.49 -5.02
N LYS A 322 17.75 11.26 -4.34
CA LYS A 322 17.97 12.69 -4.12
C LYS A 322 19.21 12.93 -3.27
N ALA A 323 19.38 12.20 -2.17
CA ALA A 323 20.59 12.30 -1.34
C ALA A 323 21.86 11.96 -2.14
N LYS A 324 21.83 10.92 -2.97
CA LYS A 324 22.94 10.56 -3.86
C LYS A 324 23.24 11.65 -4.89
N ARG A 325 22.20 12.25 -5.49
CA ARG A 325 22.37 13.38 -6.42
C ARG A 325 22.98 14.60 -5.72
N GLU A 326 22.52 14.92 -4.52
CA GLU A 326 23.08 16.02 -3.70
C GLU A 326 24.56 15.76 -3.34
N GLU A 327 24.91 14.52 -2.96
CA GLU A 327 26.29 14.13 -2.67
C GLU A 327 27.18 14.20 -3.93
N SER A 328 26.70 13.70 -5.07
CA SER A 328 27.43 13.80 -6.34
C SER A 328 27.71 15.25 -6.73
N LEU A 329 26.73 16.14 -6.58
CA LEU A 329 26.91 17.57 -6.85
C LEU A 329 27.91 18.21 -5.89
N LYS A 330 27.92 17.81 -4.61
CA LYS A 330 28.91 18.28 -3.65
C LYS A 330 30.32 17.84 -4.04
N VAL A 331 30.49 16.57 -4.41
CA VAL A 331 31.78 16.04 -4.86
C VAL A 331 32.26 16.79 -6.11
N GLU A 332 31.38 17.05 -7.07
CA GLU A 332 31.72 17.83 -8.26
C GLU A 332 32.17 19.26 -7.91
N ALA A 333 31.46 19.92 -6.99
CA ALA A 333 31.85 21.24 -6.50
C ALA A 333 33.22 21.23 -5.77
N ASP A 334 33.46 20.24 -4.92
CA ASP A 334 34.73 20.07 -4.20
C ASP A 334 35.89 19.79 -5.17
N LEU A 335 35.66 19.04 -6.25
CA LEU A 335 36.64 18.80 -7.31
C LEU A 335 37.02 20.10 -8.04
N VAL A 336 36.05 20.95 -8.37
CA VAL A 336 36.30 22.26 -8.99
C VAL A 336 37.13 23.16 -8.05
N LEU A 337 36.77 23.22 -6.76
CA LEU A 337 37.54 23.97 -5.77
C LEU A 337 38.98 23.46 -5.60
N LEU A 338 39.16 22.14 -5.59
CA LEU A 338 40.48 21.52 -5.50
C LEU A 338 41.34 21.90 -6.71
N GLU A 339 40.75 21.90 -7.91
CA GLU A 339 41.44 22.28 -9.14
C GLU A 339 41.87 23.75 -9.13
N VAL A 340 41.00 24.68 -8.71
CA VAL A 340 41.35 26.10 -8.55
C VAL A 340 42.46 26.29 -7.51
N THR A 341 42.38 25.58 -6.39
CA THR A 341 43.41 25.62 -5.34
C THR A 341 44.75 25.08 -5.85
N ARG A 342 44.73 24.02 -6.66
CA ARG A 342 45.91 23.43 -7.30
C ARG A 342 46.56 24.43 -8.26
N LYS A 343 45.78 25.06 -9.14
CA LYS A 343 46.27 26.09 -10.08
C LYS A 343 46.89 27.29 -9.35
N LYS A 344 46.22 27.79 -8.31
CA LYS A 344 46.72 28.86 -7.45
C LYS A 344 48.07 28.52 -6.80
N ASN A 345 48.20 27.30 -6.28
CA ASN A 345 49.44 26.85 -5.65
C ASN A 345 50.56 26.67 -6.68
N GLU A 346 50.27 26.19 -7.88
CA GLU A 346 51.26 26.09 -8.95
C GLU A 346 51.74 27.48 -9.41
N ALA A 347 50.85 28.45 -9.59
CA ALA A 347 51.22 29.82 -9.93
C ALA A 347 52.15 30.44 -8.87
N LYS A 348 51.85 30.24 -7.57
CA LYS A 348 52.73 30.66 -6.48
C LYS A 348 54.09 29.97 -6.51
N ARG A 349 54.11 28.66 -6.82
CA ARG A 349 55.34 27.88 -6.94
C ARG A 349 56.23 28.42 -8.05
N GLN A 350 55.66 28.73 -9.20
CA GLN A 350 56.37 29.29 -10.36
C GLN A 350 56.90 30.69 -10.08
N LEU A 351 56.12 31.56 -9.41
CA LEU A 351 56.61 32.88 -8.97
C LEU A 351 57.80 32.76 -8.00
N SER A 352 57.72 31.86 -7.03
CA SER A 352 58.83 31.59 -6.10
C SER A 352 60.08 31.11 -6.84
N LEU A 353 59.92 30.21 -7.82
CA LEU A 353 61.02 29.74 -8.67
C LEU A 353 61.66 30.88 -9.45
N LEU A 354 60.89 31.73 -10.13
CA LEU A 354 61.40 32.88 -10.88
C LEU A 354 62.15 33.88 -9.99
N LEU A 355 61.64 34.13 -8.78
CA LEU A 355 62.33 34.97 -7.78
C LEU A 355 63.66 34.34 -7.34
N SER A 356 63.71 33.03 -7.15
CA SER A 356 64.96 32.32 -6.82
C SER A 356 66.00 32.40 -7.95
N LEU A 357 65.57 32.29 -9.21
CA LEU A 357 66.42 32.41 -10.39
C LEU A 357 67.00 33.82 -10.53
N LEU A 358 66.17 34.84 -10.29
CA LEU A 358 66.60 36.24 -10.31
C LEU A 358 67.65 36.51 -9.23
N LYS A 359 67.41 36.03 -7.99
CA LYS A 359 68.40 36.12 -6.89
C LYS A 359 69.71 35.42 -7.23
N LEU A 360 69.64 34.18 -7.75
CA LEU A 360 70.83 33.42 -8.14
C LEU A 360 71.66 34.16 -9.19
N ARG A 361 71.00 34.77 -10.20
CA ARG A 361 71.71 35.56 -11.22
C ARG A 361 72.34 36.81 -10.63
N GLN A 362 71.64 37.53 -9.76
CA GLN A 362 72.18 38.71 -9.07
C GLN A 362 73.40 38.34 -8.22
N LEU A 363 73.36 37.21 -7.50
CA LEU A 363 74.50 36.72 -6.73
C LEU A 363 75.69 36.40 -7.64
N ARG A 364 75.47 35.67 -8.74
CA ARG A 364 76.52 35.40 -9.73
C ARG A 364 77.11 36.70 -10.28
N ALA A 365 76.28 37.67 -10.66
CA ALA A 365 76.75 38.98 -11.16
C ALA A 365 77.59 39.74 -10.13
N LYS A 366 77.19 39.74 -8.84
CA LYS A 366 77.98 40.30 -7.74
C LYS A 366 79.31 39.58 -7.56
N THR A 367 79.34 38.25 -7.65
CA THR A 367 80.58 37.45 -7.58
C THR A 367 81.54 37.80 -8.73
N TRP A 368 81.05 37.91 -9.97
CA TRP A 368 81.89 38.31 -11.11
C TRP A 368 82.44 39.73 -10.94
N ALA A 369 81.58 40.68 -10.53
CA ALA A 369 81.98 42.05 -10.25
C ALA A 369 83.08 42.12 -9.17
N SER A 370 82.97 41.33 -8.10
CA SER A 370 84.00 41.26 -7.04
C SER A 370 85.35 40.71 -7.53
N ARG A 371 85.35 39.94 -8.63
CA ARG A 371 86.55 39.40 -9.28
C ARG A 371 87.11 40.31 -10.39
N GLY A 372 86.54 41.52 -10.56
CA GLY A 372 86.92 42.45 -11.63
C GLY A 372 86.49 42.02 -13.03
N GLN A 373 85.61 41.02 -13.16
CA GLN A 373 85.11 40.54 -14.44
C GLN A 373 83.68 41.05 -14.67
N ALA A 374 83.44 41.70 -15.81
CA ALA A 374 82.12 42.23 -16.14
C ALA A 374 81.29 41.21 -16.93
N VAL A 375 80.06 40.96 -16.48
CA VAL A 375 79.05 40.23 -17.26
C VAL A 375 78.47 41.21 -18.29
N SER A 376 78.27 40.76 -19.54
CA SER A 376 77.67 41.59 -20.59
C SER A 376 76.32 42.17 -20.15
N PHE A 377 76.23 43.50 -20.14
CA PHE A 377 75.04 44.25 -19.71
C PHE A 377 73.79 43.86 -20.51
N GLU A 378 73.92 43.73 -21.83
CA GLU A 378 72.83 43.32 -22.72
C GLU A 378 72.25 41.95 -22.34
N SER A 379 73.10 41.01 -21.96
CA SER A 379 72.67 39.67 -21.55
C SER A 379 71.87 39.70 -20.24
N GLY A 380 72.25 40.59 -19.31
CA GLY A 380 71.56 40.82 -18.04
C GLY A 380 70.19 41.47 -18.21
N ASP A 381 70.14 42.50 -19.04
CA ASP A 381 68.90 43.22 -19.35
C ASP A 381 67.89 42.32 -20.08
N ARG A 382 68.33 41.53 -21.08
CA ARG A 382 67.47 40.56 -21.77
C ARG A 382 66.88 39.52 -20.81
N PHE A 383 67.69 38.97 -19.90
CA PHE A 383 67.18 38.01 -18.90
C PHE A 383 66.17 38.64 -17.95
N THR A 384 66.47 39.84 -17.45
CA THR A 384 65.58 40.53 -16.51
C THR A 384 64.23 40.80 -17.17
N LYS A 385 64.23 41.31 -18.42
CA LYS A 385 63.02 41.49 -19.22
C LYS A 385 62.22 40.19 -19.43
N VAL A 386 62.88 39.06 -19.65
CA VAL A 386 62.21 37.75 -19.79
C VAL A 386 61.59 37.29 -18.46
N ILE A 387 62.33 37.40 -17.35
CA ILE A 387 61.81 37.04 -16.02
C ILE A 387 60.64 37.94 -15.63
N GLU A 388 60.72 39.25 -15.87
CA GLU A 388 59.63 40.19 -15.60
C GLU A 388 58.36 39.87 -16.40
N ARG A 389 58.50 39.48 -17.68
CA ARG A 389 57.36 39.04 -18.49
C ARG A 389 56.73 37.77 -17.93
N LEU A 390 57.55 36.79 -17.52
CA LEU A 390 57.07 35.54 -16.91
C LEU A 390 56.41 35.79 -15.55
N GLN A 391 56.96 36.70 -14.72
CA GLN A 391 56.36 37.11 -13.46
C GLN A 391 54.98 37.74 -13.70
N LYS A 392 54.87 38.69 -14.64
CA LYS A 392 53.59 39.31 -14.99
C LYS A 392 52.55 38.31 -15.47
N LEU A 393 52.96 37.28 -16.23
CA LEU A 393 52.08 36.21 -16.69
C LEU A 393 51.53 35.43 -15.48
N TRP A 394 52.40 34.91 -14.61
CA TRP A 394 51.97 34.15 -13.43
C TRP A 394 51.23 34.99 -12.40
N GLU A 395 51.51 36.29 -12.30
CA GLU A 395 50.74 37.23 -11.49
C GLU A 395 49.33 37.47 -12.06
N SER A 396 49.16 37.46 -13.39
CA SER A 396 47.83 37.48 -14.02
C SER A 396 47.06 36.20 -13.73
N GLU A 397 47.69 35.04 -13.96
CA GLU A 397 47.11 33.73 -13.68
C GLU A 397 46.68 33.60 -12.21
N LEU A 398 47.50 34.10 -11.28
CA LEU A 398 47.20 34.09 -9.86
C LEU A 398 46.02 35.02 -9.51
N ARG A 399 45.90 36.18 -10.16
CA ARG A 399 44.74 37.08 -10.01
C ARG A 399 43.47 36.43 -10.53
N GLU A 400 43.53 35.79 -11.68
CA GLU A 400 42.39 35.10 -12.29
C GLU A 400 41.90 33.96 -11.39
N CYS A 401 42.80 33.11 -10.88
CA CYS A 401 42.47 32.08 -9.90
C CYS A 401 41.85 32.65 -8.61
N ALA A 402 42.31 33.82 -8.15
CA ALA A 402 41.78 34.46 -6.94
C ALA A 402 40.36 35.00 -7.14
N VAL A 403 40.06 35.55 -8.33
CA VAL A 403 38.70 35.99 -8.69
C VAL A 403 37.77 34.79 -8.82
N GLU A 404 38.22 33.71 -9.46
CA GLU A 404 37.46 32.47 -9.60
C GLU A 404 37.13 31.83 -8.23
N GLU A 405 38.13 31.70 -7.34
CA GLU A 405 37.93 31.20 -5.97
C GLU A 405 36.96 32.08 -5.17
N GLN A 406 37.05 33.40 -5.30
CA GLN A 406 36.13 34.32 -4.63
C GLN A 406 34.70 34.19 -5.18
N GLY A 407 34.55 34.03 -6.49
CA GLY A 407 33.25 33.76 -7.12
C GLY A 407 32.62 32.48 -6.61
N LEU A 408 33.39 31.38 -6.55
CA LEU A 408 32.92 30.09 -6.04
C LEU A 408 32.53 30.17 -4.56
N ARG A 409 33.28 30.91 -3.72
CA ARG A 409 32.91 31.13 -2.31
C ARG A 409 31.58 31.85 -2.14
N VAL A 410 31.38 32.95 -2.87
CA VAL A 410 30.12 33.72 -2.80
C VAL A 410 28.93 32.85 -3.24
N MET A 411 29.12 32.02 -4.27
CA MET A 411 28.08 31.07 -4.70
C MET A 411 27.76 30.04 -3.61
N LEU A 412 28.77 29.48 -2.93
CA LEU A 412 28.58 28.52 -1.84
C LEU A 412 27.93 29.15 -0.61
N GLU A 413 28.35 30.35 -0.22
CA GLU A 413 27.76 31.12 0.88
C GLU A 413 26.27 31.41 0.61
N GLY A 414 25.92 31.79 -0.63
CA GLY A 414 24.53 32.01 -1.03
C GLY A 414 23.66 30.75 -0.85
N VAL A 415 24.17 29.58 -1.22
CA VAL A 415 23.48 28.29 -1.05
C VAL A 415 23.31 27.92 0.43
N VAL A 416 24.34 28.15 1.26
CA VAL A 416 24.29 27.91 2.70
C VAL A 416 23.28 28.84 3.37
N GLU A 417 23.28 30.12 3.02
CA GLU A 417 22.36 31.12 3.54
C GLU A 417 20.90 30.78 3.17
N GLU A 418 20.65 30.37 1.92
CA GLU A 418 19.32 29.93 1.49
C GLU A 418 18.85 28.68 2.25
N ARG A 419 19.76 27.72 2.50
CA ARG A 419 19.47 26.51 3.29
C ARG A 419 19.10 26.87 4.72
N ASN A 420 19.85 27.78 5.36
CA ASN A 420 19.59 28.26 6.71
C ASN A 420 18.26 29.00 6.78
N GLN A 421 17.96 29.89 5.82
CA GLN A 421 16.68 30.59 5.77
C GLN A 421 15.50 29.63 5.57
N LYS A 422 15.64 28.62 4.71
CA LYS A 422 14.62 27.57 4.53
C LYS A 422 14.42 26.78 5.83
N GLN A 423 15.49 26.42 6.52
CA GLN A 423 15.42 25.71 7.79
C GLN A 423 14.71 26.55 8.87
N VAL A 424 15.11 27.80 9.06
CA VAL A 424 14.46 28.73 10.00
C VAL A 424 12.98 28.93 9.66
N ARG A 425 12.63 29.04 8.37
CA ARG A 425 11.21 29.14 7.95
C ARG A 425 10.43 27.88 8.30
N ARG A 426 11.00 26.69 8.09
CA ARG A 426 10.37 25.41 8.47
C ARG A 426 10.18 25.31 9.97
N GLU A 427 11.20 25.66 10.75
CA GLU A 427 11.12 25.68 12.21
C GLU A 427 10.06 26.66 12.71
N ARG A 428 9.99 27.86 12.13
CA ARG A 428 8.92 28.83 12.43
C ARG A 428 7.53 28.30 12.07
N GLN A 429 7.39 27.65 10.91
CA GLN A 429 6.13 27.04 10.49
C GLN A 429 5.73 25.89 11.42
N ALA A 430 6.68 25.04 11.79
CA ALA A 430 6.45 23.97 12.75
C ALA A 430 6.01 24.56 14.09
N LEU A 431 6.73 25.53 14.63
CA LEU A 431 6.35 26.23 15.86
C LEU A 431 4.95 26.85 15.78
N ALA A 432 4.58 27.46 14.65
CA ALA A 432 3.24 27.99 14.44
C ALA A 432 2.17 26.89 14.42
N GLN A 433 2.46 25.73 13.84
CA GLN A 433 1.57 24.57 13.87
C GLN A 433 1.42 24.02 15.29
N TRP A 434 2.53 23.87 16.03
CA TRP A 434 2.51 23.46 17.44
C TRP A 434 1.72 24.45 18.29
N GLU A 435 1.93 25.75 18.09
CA GLU A 435 1.18 26.80 18.76
C GLU A 435 -0.33 26.69 18.47
N GLN A 436 -0.70 26.42 17.21
CA GLN A 436 -2.09 26.22 16.82
C GLN A 436 -2.71 24.95 17.43
N VAL A 437 -1.95 23.86 17.59
CA VAL A 437 -2.44 22.62 18.20
C VAL A 437 -2.57 22.76 19.71
N LEU A 438 -1.58 23.36 20.36
CA LEU A 438 -1.52 23.49 21.82
C LEU A 438 -2.48 24.55 22.36
N PHE A 439 -2.57 25.70 21.69
CA PHE A 439 -3.36 26.85 22.16
C PHE A 439 -4.63 27.10 21.33
N GLY A 440 -4.85 26.32 20.27
CA GLY A 440 -5.97 26.50 19.35
C GLY A 440 -5.73 27.62 18.34
N ALA A 441 -6.66 27.78 17.40
CA ALA A 441 -6.59 28.88 16.43
C ALA A 441 -6.72 30.23 17.16
N LYS A 442 -5.65 31.03 17.20
CA LYS A 442 -5.60 32.37 17.83
C LYS A 442 -6.82 33.25 17.50
N LYS A 443 -7.35 33.14 16.28
CA LYS A 443 -8.57 33.85 15.85
C LYS A 443 -9.79 33.55 16.73
N ARG A 444 -9.99 32.30 17.17
CA ARG A 444 -11.12 31.93 18.05
C ARG A 444 -10.97 32.46 19.47
N GLN A 445 -9.75 32.50 20.00
CA GLN A 445 -9.51 33.02 21.34
C GLN A 445 -9.60 34.55 21.35
N GLN A 446 -9.01 35.24 20.37
CA GLN A 446 -9.12 36.70 20.26
C GLN A 446 -10.58 37.14 20.03
N ASP A 447 -11.32 36.48 19.13
CA ASP A 447 -12.73 36.81 18.88
C ASP A 447 -13.64 36.51 20.08
N GLN A 448 -13.33 35.48 20.89
CA GLN A 448 -14.06 35.24 22.14
C GLN A 448 -13.72 36.29 23.17
N VAL A 449 -12.44 36.56 23.41
CA VAL A 449 -11.97 37.53 24.41
C VAL A 449 -12.48 38.94 24.07
N ASP A 450 -12.40 39.37 22.81
CA ASP A 450 -12.93 40.65 22.35
C ASP A 450 -14.46 40.71 22.48
N ARG A 451 -15.18 39.60 22.24
CA ARG A 451 -16.63 39.52 22.51
C ARG A 451 -16.95 39.59 24.00
N PHE A 452 -16.18 38.93 24.86
CA PHE A 452 -16.38 38.97 26.31
C PHE A 452 -16.13 40.38 26.88
N TYR A 453 -15.10 41.09 26.42
CA TYR A 453 -14.85 42.46 26.85
C TYR A 453 -15.84 43.47 26.24
N THR A 454 -16.23 43.33 24.98
CA THR A 454 -17.26 44.23 24.38
C THR A 454 -18.66 44.02 24.94
N VAL A 455 -18.98 42.84 25.48
CA VAL A 455 -20.22 42.60 26.22
C VAL A 455 -20.16 43.25 27.60
N ALA A 456 -19.02 43.15 28.30
CA ALA A 456 -18.81 43.82 29.58
C ALA A 456 -18.82 45.36 29.49
N GLU A 457 -18.46 45.94 28.34
CA GLU A 457 -18.63 47.38 28.10
C GLU A 457 -20.10 47.80 27.99
N ARG A 458 -21.01 46.87 27.69
CA ARG A 458 -22.44 47.15 27.47
C ARG A 458 -23.34 46.74 28.64
N ASP A 459 -22.86 45.86 29.50
CA ASP A 459 -23.63 45.30 30.61
C ASP A 459 -22.79 45.24 31.91
N ILE A 460 -23.32 45.88 32.96
CA ILE A 460 -22.68 45.98 34.27
C ILE A 460 -22.59 44.63 34.99
N GLU A 461 -23.58 43.75 34.81
CA GLU A 461 -23.55 42.41 35.43
C GLU A 461 -22.42 41.57 34.83
N SER A 462 -22.26 41.63 33.51
CA SER A 462 -21.15 41.03 32.78
C SER A 462 -19.78 41.62 33.17
N PHE A 463 -19.71 42.93 33.45
CA PHE A 463 -18.47 43.57 33.93
C PHE A 463 -18.07 43.15 35.35
N VAL A 464 -19.05 42.98 36.24
CA VAL A 464 -18.79 42.51 37.61
C VAL A 464 -18.31 41.07 37.63
N ALA A 465 -18.80 40.21 36.72
CA ALA A 465 -18.37 38.81 36.62
C ALA A 465 -16.91 38.62 36.15
N ILE A 466 -16.29 39.64 35.56
CA ILE A 466 -14.90 39.60 35.08
C ILE A 466 -13.90 39.94 36.21
N ARG A 467 -14.34 40.63 37.25
CA ARG A 467 -13.49 41.11 38.36
C ARG A 467 -13.54 40.17 39.54
#